data_AF-A0A3D4PEL9-F1
#
_entry.id   AF-A0A3D4PEL9-F1
#
_cell.length_a   1.000
_cell.length_b   1.000
_cell.length_c   1.000
_cell.angle_alpha   90.00
_cell.angle_beta   90.00
_cell.angle_gamma   90.00
#
_symmetry.space_group_name_H-M   'P 1'
#
loop_
_entity.id
_entity.type
_entity.pdbx_description
1 polymer ?
#
loop_
_entity_poly.entity_id
_entity_poly.type
_entity_poly.pdbx_seq_one_letter_code
_entity_poly.pdbx_strand_id
1 'polypeptide(L)'
;MTCAVDFYPTLLEIAGSDLGKQQLDGISLVPVLKGNSLPTRPPLVFVTGSHQELKRKSWKAVRDGKWKWIQPPGKEGQLYNLESDPNEEHNIADKHPQIAERLNILVQEQIQ
;
A
#
# COMPACT_ATOMS: atom_id res chain seq x y z
N MET A 1 -1.69 8.78 4.76
CA MET A 1 -1.23 8.56 3.37
C MET A 1 -2.44 8.32 2.47
N THR A 2 -2.47 8.95 1.31
CA THR A 2 -3.50 8.76 0.28
C THR A 2 -2.97 7.88 -0.87
N CYS A 3 -3.86 7.29 -1.65
CA CYS A 3 -3.57 6.46 -2.82
C CYS A 3 -4.58 6.74 -3.94
N ALA A 4 -4.24 6.45 -5.19
CA ALA A 4 -5.14 6.66 -6.33
C ALA A 4 -6.48 5.89 -6.20
N VAL A 5 -6.48 4.73 -5.53
CA VAL A 5 -7.70 3.96 -5.25
C VAL A 5 -8.69 4.71 -4.36
N ASP A 6 -8.25 5.73 -3.63
CA ASP A 6 -9.11 6.57 -2.78
C ASP A 6 -10.00 7.52 -3.59
N PHE A 7 -9.66 7.80 -4.85
CA PHE A 7 -10.47 8.70 -5.67
C PHE A 7 -11.87 8.16 -5.92
N TYR A 8 -12.02 6.86 -6.15
CA TYR A 8 -13.33 6.26 -6.42
C TYR A 8 -14.35 6.47 -5.29
N PRO A 9 -14.10 6.04 -4.03
CA PRO A 9 -15.04 6.28 -2.94
C PRO A 9 -15.19 7.76 -2.60
N THR A 10 -14.14 8.57 -2.78
CA THR A 10 -14.21 10.03 -2.54
C THR A 10 -15.16 10.71 -3.52
N LEU A 11 -15.05 10.42 -4.81
CA LEU A 11 -15.90 11.01 -5.84
C LEU A 11 -17.35 10.58 -5.70
N LEU A 12 -17.61 9.32 -5.32
CA LEU A 12 -18.96 8.84 -5.05
C LEU A 12 -19.60 9.55 -3.86
N GLU A 13 -18.87 9.72 -2.75
CA GLU A 13 -19.39 10.47 -1.59
C GLU A 13 -19.70 11.94 -1.96
N ILE A 14 -18.82 12.58 -2.73
CA ILE A 14 -19.05 13.96 -3.22
C ILE A 14 -20.30 14.03 -4.11
N ALA A 15 -20.52 13.02 -4.96
CA ALA A 15 -21.68 12.94 -5.83
C ALA A 15 -22.97 12.53 -5.10
N GLY A 16 -22.91 12.24 -3.80
CA GLY A 16 -24.07 11.75 -3.02
C GLY A 16 -24.54 10.36 -3.47
N SER A 17 -23.67 9.57 -4.09
CA SER A 17 -23.97 8.23 -4.58
C SER A 17 -23.66 7.17 -3.50
N ASP A 18 -24.45 6.10 -3.48
CA ASP A 18 -24.24 4.98 -2.56
C ASP A 18 -23.14 4.03 -3.07
N LEU A 19 -22.24 3.62 -2.18
CA LEU A 19 -21.19 2.62 -2.45
C LEU A 19 -21.77 1.19 -2.47
N GLY A 20 -22.97 1.00 -1.92
CA GLY A 20 -23.62 -0.29 -1.82
C GLY A 20 -22.78 -1.27 -0.99
N LYS A 21 -22.70 -2.52 -1.45
CA LYS A 21 -21.97 -3.62 -0.76
C LYS A 21 -20.58 -3.88 -1.35
N GLN A 22 -20.01 -2.92 -2.07
CA GLN A 22 -18.71 -3.10 -2.70
C GLN A 22 -17.59 -3.16 -1.67
N GLN A 23 -16.68 -4.10 -1.84
CA GLN A 23 -15.41 -4.11 -1.11
C GLN A 23 -14.41 -3.26 -1.88
N LEU A 24 -13.94 -2.18 -1.27
CA LEU A 24 -13.02 -1.23 -1.88
C LEU A 24 -11.70 -1.20 -1.10
N ASP A 25 -10.59 -1.11 -1.83
CA ASP A 25 -9.27 -0.88 -1.21
C ASP A 25 -9.10 0.58 -0.76
N GLY A 26 -9.80 1.50 -1.43
CA GLY A 26 -9.78 2.93 -1.19
C GLY A 26 -10.65 3.35 -0.01
N ILE A 27 -10.31 4.51 0.58
CA ILE A 27 -11.14 5.19 1.57
C ILE A 27 -11.56 6.57 1.02
N SER A 28 -12.71 7.09 1.46
CA SER A 28 -13.08 8.47 1.11
C SER A 28 -12.18 9.49 1.81
N LEU A 29 -11.76 10.50 1.04
CA LEU A 29 -10.95 11.63 1.49
C LEU A 29 -11.79 12.86 1.83
N VAL A 30 -13.13 12.79 1.71
CA VAL A 30 -14.03 13.90 2.06
C VAL A 30 -13.80 14.44 3.48
N PRO A 31 -13.57 13.61 4.53
CA PRO A 31 -13.23 14.12 5.86
C PRO A 31 -12.02 15.06 5.86
N VAL A 32 -10.98 14.70 5.10
CA VAL A 32 -9.75 15.50 4.95
C VAL A 32 -10.02 16.80 4.20
N LEU A 33 -10.81 16.75 3.13
CA LEU A 33 -11.21 17.95 2.39
C LEU A 33 -12.02 18.94 3.24
N LYS A 34 -12.69 18.44 4.29
CA LYS A 34 -13.40 19.24 5.30
C LYS A 34 -12.52 19.70 6.47
N GLY A 35 -11.21 19.47 6.41
CA GLY A 35 -10.24 19.89 7.43
C GLY A 35 -10.07 18.91 8.60
N ASN A 36 -10.62 17.69 8.51
CA ASN A 36 -10.44 16.66 9.53
C ASN A 36 -9.19 15.81 9.24
N SER A 37 -8.83 14.98 10.22
CA SER A 37 -7.78 13.98 10.10
C SER A 37 -8.09 12.94 9.01
N LEU A 38 -7.04 12.38 8.41
CA LEU A 38 -7.20 11.22 7.55
C LEU A 38 -7.72 10.03 8.36
N PRO A 39 -8.74 9.29 7.87
CA PRO A 39 -9.19 8.08 8.55
C PRO A 39 -8.07 7.04 8.65
N THR A 40 -8.09 6.25 9.72
CA THR A 40 -7.27 5.04 9.81
C THR A 40 -7.67 4.10 8.68
N ARG A 41 -6.67 3.49 8.02
CA ARG A 41 -6.90 2.56 6.92
C ARG A 41 -6.07 1.30 7.06
N PRO A 42 -6.48 0.20 6.39
CA PRO A 42 -5.62 -0.95 6.21
C PRO A 42 -4.35 -0.60 5.43
N PRO A 43 -3.28 -1.41 5.55
CA PRO A 43 -2.08 -1.29 4.73
C PRO A 43 -2.40 -1.23 3.24
N LEU A 44 -1.64 -0.42 2.50
CA LEU A 44 -1.72 -0.35 1.05
C LEU A 44 -0.80 -1.40 0.44
N VAL A 45 -1.34 -2.25 -0.43
CA VAL A 45 -0.58 -3.25 -1.17
C VAL A 45 -0.50 -2.88 -2.64
N PHE A 46 0.68 -3.03 -3.21
CA PHE A 46 0.98 -2.72 -4.59
C PHE A 46 1.64 -3.93 -5.24
N VAL A 47 1.09 -4.36 -6.38
CA VAL A 47 1.64 -5.46 -7.17
C VAL A 47 1.69 -5.04 -8.62
N THR A 48 2.86 -5.13 -9.23
CA THR A 48 2.98 -4.89 -10.68
C THR A 48 2.70 -6.19 -11.42
N GLY A 49 1.90 -6.12 -12.50
CA GLY A 49 1.75 -7.24 -13.42
C GLY A 49 3.09 -7.66 -14.04
N SER A 50 3.23 -8.95 -14.34
CA SER A 50 4.33 -9.45 -15.17
C SER A 50 4.02 -9.16 -16.65
N HIS A 51 5.05 -8.84 -17.41
CA HIS A 51 4.96 -8.59 -18.86
C HIS A 51 6.07 -9.36 -19.54
N GLN A 52 5.69 -10.40 -20.29
CA GLN A 52 6.65 -11.30 -20.92
C GLN A 52 7.40 -10.58 -22.06
N GLU A 53 6.68 -9.80 -22.85
CA GLU A 53 7.17 -8.97 -23.94
C GLU A 53 8.18 -7.91 -23.48
N LEU A 54 8.00 -7.38 -22.27
CA LEU A 54 8.93 -6.41 -21.65
C LEU A 54 9.99 -7.08 -20.76
N LYS A 55 9.99 -8.41 -20.67
CA LYS A 55 10.81 -9.19 -19.72
C LYS A 55 10.71 -8.66 -18.27
N ARG A 56 9.56 -8.09 -17.91
CA ARG A 56 9.31 -7.49 -16.59
C ARG A 56 8.61 -8.49 -15.69
N LYS A 57 9.24 -8.83 -14.58
CA LYS A 57 8.64 -9.65 -13.53
C LYS A 57 7.93 -8.78 -12.49
N SER A 58 7.03 -9.37 -11.72
CA SER A 58 6.21 -8.68 -10.73
C SER A 58 7.00 -8.21 -9.53
N TRP A 59 6.85 -6.94 -9.20
CA TRP A 59 7.24 -6.34 -7.93
C TRP A 59 6.06 -6.38 -6.97
N LYS A 60 6.36 -6.52 -5.68
CA LYS A 60 5.38 -6.44 -4.60
C LYS A 60 5.84 -5.38 -3.60
N ALA A 61 4.90 -4.61 -3.06
CA ALA A 61 5.20 -3.66 -2.00
C ALA A 61 4.02 -3.51 -1.04
N VAL A 62 4.31 -3.23 0.23
CA VAL A 62 3.33 -2.89 1.26
C VAL A 62 3.71 -1.59 1.91
N ARG A 63 2.71 -0.75 2.18
CA ARG A 63 2.88 0.47 2.92
C ARG A 63 1.92 0.53 4.10
N ASP A 64 2.49 0.59 5.30
CA ASP A 64 1.76 0.64 6.56
C ASP A 64 2.37 1.70 7.49
N GLY A 65 1.67 2.83 7.64
CA GLY A 65 2.16 3.99 8.38
C GLY A 65 3.52 4.47 7.84
N LYS A 66 4.56 4.34 8.67
CA LYS A 66 5.96 4.69 8.35
C LYS A 66 6.76 3.57 7.69
N TRP A 67 6.27 2.34 7.71
CA TRP A 67 6.96 1.15 7.20
C TRP A 67 6.62 0.91 5.74
N LYS A 68 7.65 0.71 4.91
CA LYS A 68 7.48 0.27 3.53
C LYS A 68 8.27 -1.02 3.34
N TRP A 69 7.60 -2.05 2.88
CA TRP A 69 8.22 -3.31 2.48
C TRP A 69 8.19 -3.42 0.96
N ILE A 70 9.29 -3.85 0.34
CA ILE A 70 9.40 -4.03 -1.11
C ILE A 70 10.08 -5.36 -1.38
N GLN A 71 9.52 -6.13 -2.30
CA GLN A 71 10.17 -7.32 -2.85
C GLN A 71 10.40 -7.16 -4.35
N PRO A 72 11.67 -7.00 -4.77
CA PRO A 72 12.04 -7.14 -6.16
C PRO A 72 11.81 -8.58 -6.65
N PRO A 73 11.57 -8.78 -7.95
CA PRO A 73 11.31 -10.10 -8.47
C PRO A 73 12.49 -11.06 -8.26
N GLY A 74 12.22 -12.19 -7.60
CA GLY A 74 13.24 -13.21 -7.33
C GLY A 74 14.30 -12.80 -6.30
N LYS A 75 14.05 -11.74 -5.53
CA LYS A 75 14.90 -11.32 -4.41
C LYS A 75 14.12 -11.38 -3.09
N GLU A 76 14.85 -11.32 -1.99
CA GLU A 76 14.27 -11.19 -0.66
C GLU A 76 13.60 -9.82 -0.48
N GLY A 77 12.64 -9.78 0.44
CA GLY A 77 11.95 -8.55 0.81
C GLY A 77 12.86 -7.62 1.60
N GLN A 78 12.75 -6.33 1.32
CA GLN A 78 13.47 -5.25 1.97
C GLN A 78 12.47 -4.42 2.78
N LEU A 79 12.92 -3.90 3.93
CA LEU A 79 12.09 -3.08 4.81
C LEU A 79 12.74 -1.72 5.03
N TYR A 80 11.94 -0.66 4.93
CA TYR A 80 12.36 0.73 5.09
C TYR A 80 11.43 1.48 6.04
N ASN A 81 11.97 2.46 6.77
CA ASN A 81 11.19 3.43 7.51
C ASN A 81 11.25 4.79 6.80
N LEU A 82 10.19 5.16 6.09
CA LEU A 82 10.20 6.38 5.25
C LEU A 82 10.16 7.69 6.05
N GLU A 83 9.96 7.67 7.37
CA GLU A 83 10.11 8.89 8.18
C GLU A 83 11.60 9.25 8.34
N SER A 84 12.45 8.24 8.51
CA SER A 84 13.89 8.41 8.70
C SER A 84 14.70 8.19 7.41
N ASP A 85 14.16 7.44 6.45
CA ASP A 85 14.81 7.03 5.22
C ASP A 85 13.83 7.16 4.02
N PRO A 86 13.48 8.40 3.63
CA PRO A 86 12.51 8.66 2.55
C PRO A 86 13.00 8.19 1.17
N ASN A 87 14.31 8.02 0.99
CA ASN A 87 14.94 7.57 -0.26
C ASN A 87 15.11 6.04 -0.33
N GLU A 88 14.77 5.30 0.73
CA GLU A 88 14.86 3.83 0.76
C GLU A 88 16.29 3.32 0.57
N GLU A 89 17.26 4.02 1.14
CA GLU A 89 18.69 3.71 0.98
C GLU A 89 19.17 2.64 1.98
N HIS A 90 18.46 2.48 3.11
CA HIS A 90 18.91 1.66 4.23
C HIS A 90 17.91 0.55 4.54
N ASN A 91 18.14 -0.64 4.00
CA ASN A 91 17.36 -1.81 4.35
C ASN A 91 17.55 -2.19 5.84
N ILE A 92 16.45 -2.26 6.59
CA ILE A 92 16.41 -2.56 8.02
C ILE A 92 15.59 -3.81 8.34
N ALA A 93 15.38 -4.70 7.37
CA ALA A 93 14.66 -5.96 7.56
C ALA A 93 15.26 -6.82 8.69
N ASP A 94 16.58 -6.97 8.72
CA ASP A 94 17.27 -7.78 9.75
C ASP A 94 17.15 -7.19 11.17
N LYS A 95 16.97 -5.87 11.26
CA LYS A 95 16.77 -5.17 12.53
C LYS A 95 15.33 -5.26 13.03
N HIS A 96 14.38 -5.48 12.12
CA HIS A 96 12.95 -5.56 12.41
C HIS A 96 12.28 -6.76 11.71
N PRO A 97 12.73 -8.01 11.97
CA PRO A 97 12.30 -9.18 11.22
C PRO A 97 10.80 -9.45 11.38
N GLN A 98 10.23 -9.21 12.57
CA GLN A 98 8.80 -9.36 12.84
C GLN A 98 7.93 -8.42 11.99
N ILE A 99 8.41 -7.20 11.71
CA ILE A 99 7.69 -6.23 10.89
C ILE A 99 7.78 -6.66 9.42
N ALA A 100 8.96 -7.07 8.97
CA ALA A 100 9.15 -7.57 7.61
C ALA A 100 8.28 -8.80 7.32
N GLU A 101 8.23 -9.77 8.25
CA GLU A 101 7.40 -10.97 8.17
C GLU A 101 5.91 -10.61 8.09
N ARG A 102 5.42 -9.75 8.99
CA ARG A 102 4.01 -9.31 9.00
C ARG A 102 3.60 -8.67 7.68
N LEU A 103 4.44 -7.79 7.12
CA LEU A 103 4.14 -7.12 5.85
C LEU A 103 4.23 -8.08 4.66
N ASN A 104 5.14 -9.05 4.69
CA ASN A 104 5.21 -10.10 3.67
C ASN A 104 3.92 -10.94 3.65
N ILE A 105 3.43 -11.38 4.82
CA ILE A 105 2.19 -12.16 4.94
C ILE A 105 1.00 -11.40 4.33
N LEU A 106 0.83 -10.12 4.70
CA LEU A 106 -0.26 -9.28 4.16
C LEU A 106 -0.27 -9.23 2.64
N VAL A 107 0.91 -9.15 2.01
CA VAL A 107 1.00 -9.18 0.55
C VAL A 107 0.59 -10.52 -0.05
N GLN A 108 0.89 -11.64 0.60
CA GLN A 108 0.49 -12.95 0.06
C GLN A 108 -1.01 -13.16 0.18
N GLU A 109 -1.63 -12.70 1.29
CA GLU A 109 -3.08 -12.79 1.51
C GLU A 109 -3.88 -12.00 0.47
N GLN A 110 -3.38 -10.85 0.01
CA GLN A 110 -4.05 -10.01 -0.98
C GLN A 110 -3.82 -10.43 -2.44
N ILE A 111 -2.89 -11.36 -2.70
CA ILE A 111 -2.57 -11.87 -4.06
C ILE A 111 -3.30 -13.17 -4.37
N GLN A 112 -3.86 -13.86 -3.36
CA GLN A 112 -4.72 -15.04 -3.55
C GLN A 112 -6.12 -14.65 -4.03
#